data_AF-A0A7Y2GL18-F1
#
_entry.id   AF-A0A7Y2GL18-F1
#
_cell.length_a   1.000
_cell.length_b   1.000
_cell.length_c   1.000
_cell.angle_alpha   90.00
_cell.angle_beta   90.00
_cell.angle_gamma   90.00
#
_symmetry.space_group_name_H-M   'P 1'
#
loop_
_entity.id
_entity.type
_entity.pdbx_description
1 polymer ?
#
loop_
_entity_poly.entity_id
_entity_poly.type
_entity_poly.pdbx_seq_one_letter_code
_entity_poly.pdbx_strand_id
1 'polypeptide(L)' 'MRGAIDDDPDDWDDADRDDDFDPDRIMECAYWRCGELFEAKSTNHIFCRKACRSRQRKWERSVHRNARRKRG' A
#
# COMPACT_ATOMS: atom_id res chain seq x y z
N MET A 1 32.61 -33.83 26.66
CA MET A 1 33.39 -33.22 25.56
C MET A 1 32.43 -33.09 24.39
N ARG A 2 31.98 -31.88 24.04
CA ARG A 2 32.28 -31.20 22.76
C ARG A 2 32.09 -32.17 21.57
N GLY A 3 31.01 -32.11 20.79
CA GLY A 3 30.46 -30.94 20.12
C GLY A 3 30.77 -31.08 18.64
N ALA A 4 29.76 -31.40 17.84
CA ALA A 4 29.74 -31.20 16.39
C ALA A 4 28.27 -31.01 16.04
N ILE A 5 27.79 -29.80 16.35
CA ILE A 5 26.68 -29.23 15.62
C ILE A 5 27.39 -28.76 14.35
N ASP A 6 27.13 -29.40 13.22
CA ASP A 6 27.58 -28.93 11.92
C ASP A 6 26.90 -27.56 11.68
N ASP A 7 27.58 -26.51 12.13
CA ASP A 7 27.28 -25.11 11.85
C ASP A 7 27.77 -24.88 10.42
N ASP A 8 26.97 -25.31 9.44
CA ASP A 8 27.13 -24.91 8.05
C ASP A 8 26.60 -23.47 7.95
N PRO A 9 27.46 -22.44 7.84
CA PRO A 9 27.04 -21.05 7.94
C PRO A 9 26.76 -20.43 6.56
N ASP A 10 26.42 -21.22 5.55
CA ASP A 10 26.30 -20.77 4.15
C ASP A 10 24.94 -21.08 3.49
N ASP A 11 23.89 -21.41 4.24
CA ASP A 11 22.49 -21.38 3.75
C ASP A 11 21.82 -20.03 4.06
N TRP A 12 22.56 -18.93 3.84
CA TRP A 12 21.97 -17.63 3.61
C TRP A 12 21.95 -17.42 2.09
N ASP A 13 21.23 -18.28 1.36
CA ASP A 13 20.97 -18.04 -0.06
C ASP A 13 20.18 -16.74 -0.18
N ASP A 14 20.95 -15.72 -0.52
CA ASP A 14 20.70 -14.30 -0.67
C ASP A 14 19.59 -14.02 -1.69
N ALA A 15 18.32 -14.28 -1.33
CA ALA A 15 17.21 -14.03 -2.23
C ALA A 15 15.85 -13.86 -1.51
N ASP A 16 15.76 -12.91 -0.58
CA ASP A 16 14.62 -11.97 -0.61
C ASP A 16 14.73 -11.16 -1.92
N ARG A 17 14.57 -11.89 -3.03
CA ARG A 17 14.59 -11.35 -4.36
C ARG A 17 13.31 -10.52 -4.42
N ASP A 18 13.48 -9.21 -4.27
CA ASP A 18 12.55 -8.18 -4.75
C ASP A 18 12.42 -8.29 -6.30
N ASP A 19 12.29 -9.50 -6.84
CA ASP A 19 12.05 -9.78 -8.27
C ASP A 19 10.61 -9.40 -8.67
N ASP A 20 9.79 -9.00 -7.68
CA ASP A 20 8.46 -8.44 -7.88
C ASP A 20 8.44 -6.89 -7.91
N PHE A 21 9.60 -6.23 -7.79
CA PHE A 21 9.67 -4.77 -7.94
C PHE A 21 9.32 -4.38 -9.38
N ASP A 22 8.05 -4.06 -9.57
CA ASP A 22 7.47 -3.65 -10.84
C ASP A 22 7.25 -2.12 -10.78
N PRO A 23 8.11 -1.30 -11.41
CA PRO A 23 7.98 0.15 -11.37
C PRO A 23 6.66 0.64 -11.96
N ASP A 24 6.02 -0.14 -12.83
CA ASP A 24 4.69 0.19 -13.38
C ASP A 24 3.58 0.08 -12.32
N ARG A 25 3.86 -0.55 -11.17
CA ARG A 25 2.96 -0.61 -10.01
C ARG A 25 3.14 0.56 -9.05
N ILE A 26 4.14 1.42 -9.24
CA ILE A 26 4.31 2.61 -8.41
C ILE A 26 3.32 3.68 -8.85
N MET A 27 2.40 4.03 -7.96
CA MET A 27 1.36 5.02 -8.23
C MET A 27 1.16 6.00 -7.08
N GLU A 28 0.64 7.18 -7.39
CA GLU A 28 0.25 8.17 -6.37
C GLU A 28 -1.08 7.77 -5.70
N CYS A 29 -1.17 7.97 -4.38
CA CYS A 29 -2.39 7.71 -3.65
C CYS A 29 -3.55 8.59 -4.13
N ALA A 30 -4.67 7.97 -4.51
CA ALA A 30 -5.88 8.65 -5.00
C ALA A 30 -6.57 9.58 -3.97
N TYR A 31 -6.13 9.58 -2.70
CA TYR A 31 -6.63 10.56 -1.74
C TYR A 31 -5.94 11.90 -1.95
N TRP A 32 -6.69 12.91 -2.41
CA TRP A 32 -6.18 14.23 -2.83
C TRP A 32 -5.32 15.00 -1.82
N ARG A 33 -5.31 14.63 -0.53
CA ARG A 33 -4.43 15.25 0.50
C ARG A 33 -3.22 14.40 0.86
N CYS A 34 -3.06 13.22 0.27
CA CYS A 34 -1.99 12.30 0.63
C CYS A 34 -0.72 12.58 -0.16
N GLY A 35 -0.79 12.50 -1.49
CA GLY A 35 0.38 12.70 -2.37
C GLY A 35 1.50 11.66 -2.24
N GLU A 36 1.26 10.57 -1.50
CA GLU A 36 2.25 9.52 -1.26
C GLU A 36 2.31 8.56 -2.45
N LEU A 37 3.53 8.26 -2.92
CA LEU A 37 3.79 7.16 -3.86
C LEU A 37 3.77 5.83 -3.10
N PHE A 38 3.18 4.80 -3.70
CA PHE A 38 3.16 3.45 -3.14
C PHE A 38 3.06 2.41 -4.25
N GLU A 39 3.42 1.18 -3.92
CA GLU A 39 3.32 0.05 -4.83
C GLU A 39 1.94 -0.62 -4.77
N ALA A 40 1.27 -0.69 -5.91
CA ALA A 40 -0.06 -1.25 -6.04
C ALA A 40 -0.04 -2.77 -6.22
N LYS A 41 -0.42 -3.49 -5.15
CA LYS A 41 -0.66 -4.94 -5.18
C LYS A 41 -1.74 -5.44 -6.17
N SER A 42 -2.57 -4.55 -6.73
CA SER A 42 -3.59 -4.88 -7.74
C SER A 42 -4.12 -3.63 -8.43
N THR A 43 -4.78 -3.77 -9.58
CA THR A 43 -5.42 -2.67 -10.33
C THR A 43 -6.41 -1.84 -9.50
N ASN A 44 -7.05 -2.44 -8.48
CA ASN A 44 -8.01 -1.76 -7.61
C ASN A 44 -7.36 -1.15 -6.36
N HIS A 45 -6.07 -1.37 -6.14
CA HIS A 45 -5.34 -0.85 -4.98
C HIS A 45 -4.88 0.58 -5.25
N ILE A 46 -5.81 1.54 -5.15
CA ILE A 46 -5.57 2.96 -5.47
C ILE A 46 -5.25 3.84 -4.24
N PHE A 47 -5.21 3.25 -3.04
CA PHE A 47 -4.94 3.97 -1.79
C PHE A 47 -3.77 3.34 -1.04
N CYS A 48 -2.75 4.13 -0.72
CA CYS A 48 -1.58 3.66 0.04
C CYS A 48 -1.93 3.10 1.44
N ARG A 49 -3.02 3.57 2.05
CA ARG A 49 -3.44 3.18 3.41
C ARG A 49 -4.97 3.10 3.51
N LYS A 50 -5.46 2.21 4.37
CA LYS A 50 -6.90 2.13 4.73
C LYS A 50 -7.44 3.49 5.23
N ALA A 51 -6.63 4.26 5.94
CA ALA A 51 -6.99 5.60 6.42
C ALA A 51 -7.32 6.57 5.27
N CYS A 52 -6.57 6.55 4.17
CA CYS A 52 -6.82 7.38 2.98
C CYS A 52 -8.16 7.04 2.34
N ARG A 53 -8.47 5.75 2.15
CA ARG A 53 -9.78 5.28 1.69
C ARG A 53 -10.92 5.75 2.60
N SER A 54 -10.74 5.70 3.92
CA SER A 54 -11.74 6.14 4.88
C SER A 54 -12.00 7.64 4.81
N ARG A 55 -10.93 8.45 4.72
CA ARG A 55 -11.00 9.92 4.59
C ARG A 55 -11.68 10.33 3.28
N GLN A 56 -11.33 9.69 2.16
CA GLN A 56 -11.96 9.90 0.85
C GLN A 56 -13.48 9.66 0.92
N ARG A 57 -13.90 8.49 1.42
CA ARG A 57 -15.32 8.16 1.60
C ARG A 57 -16.06 9.13 2.53
N LYS A 58 -15.41 9.61 3.59
CA LYS A 58 -16.00 10.61 4.49
C LYS A 58 -16.24 11.93 3.77
N TRP A 59 -15.28 12.37 2.96
CA TRP A 59 -15.40 13.58 2.14
C TRP A 59 -16.54 13.44 1.12
N GLU A 60 -16.60 12.34 0.36
CA GLU A 60 -17.68 12.06 -0.60
C GLU A 60 -19.07 12.13 0.05
N ARG A 61 -19.23 11.50 1.23
CA ARG A 61 -20.48 11.60 1.99
C ARG A 61 -20.83 13.04 2.37
N SER A 62 -19.82 13.84 2.74
CA SER A 62 -20.03 15.25 3.08
C SER A 62 -20.45 16.07 1.87
N VAL A 63 -19.78 15.87 0.73
CA VAL A 63 -20.11 16.51 -0.55
C VAL A 63 -21.53 16.13 -0.99
N HIS A 64 -21.90 14.85 -0.92
CA HIS A 64 -23.24 14.38 -1.27
C HIS A 64 -24.33 14.97 -0.36
N ARG A 65 -24.10 15.04 0.96
CA ARG A 65 -25.03 15.74 1.88
C ARG A 65 -25.19 17.22 1.53
N ASN A 66 -24.10 17.90 1.20
CA ASN A 66 -24.14 19.32 0.82
C ASN A 66 -24.87 19.52 -0.52
N ALA A 67 -24.63 18.66 -1.50
CA ALA A 67 -25.30 18.71 -2.80
C ALA A 67 -26.82 18.51 -2.67
N ARG A 68 -27.27 17.61 -1.78
CA ARG A 68 -28.70 17.43 -1.48
C ARG A 68 -29.33 18.67 -0.85
N ARG A 69 -28.61 19.38 0.03
CA ARG A 69 -29.07 20.64 0.64
C ARG A 69 -29.14 21.81 -0.35
N LYS A 70 -28.30 21.82 -1.38
CA LYS A 70 -28.33 22.87 -2.41
C LYS A 70 -29.41 22.65 -3.48
N ARG A 71 -29.98 21.44 -3.56
CA ARG A 71 -30.96 21.03 -4.58
C ARG A 71 -32.42 21.08 -4.10
N GLY A 72 -32.66 21.18 -2.79
CA GLY A 72 -33.99 21.33 -2.19
C GLY A 72 -34.11 22.69 -1.56
#